data_AF-A0A950PHX0-F1
#
_entry.id   AF-A0A950PHX0-F1
#
_cell.length_a   1.000
_cell.length_b   1.000
_cell.length_c   1.000
_cell.angle_alpha   90.00
_cell.angle_beta   90.00
_cell.angle_gamma   90.00
#
_symmetry.space_group_name_H-M   'P 1'
#
loop_
_entity.id
_entity.type
_entity.pdbx_description
1 polymer ?
#
loop_
_entity_poly.entity_id
_entity_poly.type
_entity_poly.pdbx_seq_one_letter_code
_entity_poly.pdbx_strand_id
1 'polypeptide(L)'
;MLSALVLLWPSLALLIAAELARSMLLLVAASALAGIAAALGYRGSLAVVNRIAPDDRRAEVVSSYLIAMYLGNSLPIIGIGLLADRAGSMPAHLVFAGVIAAIAAAALGVGMTTASNNGRADGLR
;
A
#
# COMPACT_ATOMS: atom_id res chain seq x y z
N MET A 1 -6.54 4.50 -6.88
CA MET A 1 -6.21 4.50 -5.44
C MET A 1 -7.03 3.45 -4.68
N LEU A 2 -8.37 3.50 -4.68
CA LEU A 2 -9.19 2.43 -4.05
C LEU A 2 -8.97 1.04 -4.66
N SER A 3 -8.82 0.98 -6.00
CA SER A 3 -8.49 -0.25 -6.72
C SER A 3 -7.19 -0.91 -6.25
N ALA A 4 -6.17 -0.12 -5.90
CA ALA A 4 -4.91 -0.63 -5.36
C ALA A 4 -5.10 -1.32 -4.01
N LEU A 5 -5.93 -0.73 -3.16
CA LEU A 5 -6.19 -1.20 -1.81
C LEU A 5 -7.00 -2.51 -1.81
N VAL A 6 -7.91 -2.67 -2.78
CA VAL A 6 -8.63 -3.93 -3.02
C VAL A 6 -7.67 -5.01 -3.53
N LEU A 7 -6.78 -4.68 -4.47
CA LEU A 7 -5.82 -5.62 -5.05
C LEU A 7 -4.74 -6.09 -4.06
N LEU A 8 -4.54 -5.33 -2.98
CA LEU A 8 -3.54 -5.63 -1.96
C LEU A 8 -3.88 -6.90 -1.16
N TRP A 9 -5.17 -7.13 -0.89
CA TRP A 9 -5.67 -8.31 -0.18
C TRP A 9 -5.34 -9.65 -0.88
N PRO A 10 -5.72 -9.87 -2.16
CA PRO A 10 -5.37 -11.10 -2.85
C PRO A 10 -3.86 -11.24 -3.03
N SER A 11 -3.12 -10.13 -3.17
CA SER A 11 -1.64 -10.16 -3.26
C SER A 11 -1.01 -10.72 -1.98
N LEU A 12 -1.45 -10.24 -0.81
CA LEU A 12 -0.99 -10.74 0.48
C LEU A 12 -1.38 -12.21 0.71
N ALA A 13 -2.61 -12.58 0.35
CA ALA A 13 -3.07 -13.97 0.47
C ALA A 13 -2.21 -14.90 -0.41
N LEU A 14 -1.91 -14.48 -1.64
CA LEU A 14 -1.09 -15.26 -2.56
C LEU A 14 0.37 -15.35 -2.10
N LEU A 15 0.91 -14.29 -1.48
CA LEU A 15 2.25 -14.27 -0.90
C LEU A 15 2.35 -15.28 0.26
N ILE A 16 1.37 -15.29 1.16
CA ILE A 16 1.31 -16.26 2.26
C ILE A 16 1.18 -17.68 1.69
N ALA A 17 0.31 -17.89 0.70
CA ALA A 17 0.17 -19.19 0.05
C ALA A 17 1.46 -19.66 -0.64
N ALA A 18 2.22 -18.75 -1.26
CA ALA A 18 3.51 -19.05 -1.87
C ALA A 18 4.53 -19.55 -0.84
N GLU A 19 4.57 -18.90 0.33
CA GLU A 19 5.46 -19.25 1.43
C GLU A 19 5.11 -20.63 2.01
N LEU A 20 3.83 -20.91 2.27
CA LEU A 20 3.38 -22.22 2.76
C LEU A 20 3.64 -23.34 1.74
N ALA A 21 3.39 -23.07 0.46
CA ALA A 21 3.61 -24.05 -0.62
C ALA A 21 5.09 -24.19 -1.00
N ARG A 22 5.98 -23.32 -0.49
CA ARG A 22 7.38 -23.17 -0.93
C ARG A 22 7.52 -23.14 -2.46
N SER A 23 6.64 -22.40 -3.12
CA SER A 23 6.51 -22.38 -4.58
C SER A 23 6.96 -21.06 -5.18
N MET A 24 7.99 -21.13 -6.02
CA MET A 24 8.58 -19.97 -6.70
C MET A 24 7.62 -19.34 -7.72
N LEU A 25 6.76 -20.15 -8.35
CA LEU A 25 5.77 -19.64 -9.31
C LEU A 25 4.68 -18.82 -8.62
N LEU A 26 4.18 -19.28 -7.47
CA LEU A 26 3.22 -18.51 -6.67
C LEU A 26 3.87 -17.22 -6.15
N LEU A 27 5.14 -17.26 -5.77
CA LEU A 27 5.87 -16.08 -5.33
C LEU A 27 5.93 -15.02 -6.44
N VAL A 28 6.28 -15.41 -7.67
CA VAL A 28 6.30 -14.51 -8.83
C VAL A 28 4.91 -13.92 -9.10
N ALA A 29 3.86 -14.73 -9.04
CA ALA A 29 2.49 -14.26 -9.22
C ALA A 29 2.08 -13.25 -8.12
N ALA A 30 2.43 -13.54 -6.86
CA ALA A 30 2.17 -12.65 -5.73
C ALA A 30 2.94 -11.33 -5.86
N SER A 31 4.21 -11.37 -6.24
CA SER A 31 5.03 -10.18 -6.49
C SER A 31 4.49 -9.34 -7.65
N ALA A 32 4.04 -9.97 -8.74
CA ALA A 32 3.45 -9.27 -9.87
C ALA A 32 2.16 -8.53 -9.46
N LEU A 33 1.27 -9.21 -8.70
CA LEU A 33 0.03 -8.61 -8.24
C LEU A 33 0.28 -7.47 -7.24
N ALA A 34 1.22 -7.66 -6.32
CA ALA A 34 1.67 -6.61 -5.40
C ALA A 34 2.25 -5.40 -6.15
N GLY A 35 3.03 -5.64 -7.21
CA GLY A 35 3.56 -4.58 -8.08
C GLY A 35 2.46 -3.78 -8.78
N ILE A 36 1.42 -4.45 -9.29
CA ILE A 36 0.25 -3.80 -9.90
C ILE A 36 -0.50 -2.96 -8.85
N ALA A 37 -0.72 -3.52 -7.66
CA ALA A 37 -1.36 -2.80 -6.56
C ALA A 37 -0.56 -1.53 -6.19
N ALA A 38 0.75 -1.66 -6.02
CA ALA A 38 1.65 -0.55 -5.72
C ALA A 38 1.62 0.53 -6.82
N ALA A 39 1.68 0.14 -8.09
CA ALA A 39 1.63 1.07 -9.23
C ALA A 39 0.31 1.85 -9.29
N LEU A 40 -0.83 1.18 -9.09
CA LEU A 40 -2.13 1.83 -9.04
C LEU A 40 -2.29 2.76 -7.82
N GLY A 41 -1.65 2.39 -6.70
CA GLY A 41 -1.60 3.18 -5.48
C GLY A 41 -0.82 4.47 -5.73
N TYR A 42 0.44 4.32 -6.14
CA TYR A 42 1.37 5.40 -6.43
C TYR A 42 0.84 6.40 -7.46
N ARG A 43 0.33 5.90 -8.60
CA ARG A 43 -0.28 6.76 -9.65
C ARG A 43 -1.47 7.53 -9.11
N GLY A 44 -2.32 6.88 -8.30
CA GLY A 44 -3.49 7.50 -7.70
C GLY A 44 -3.12 8.60 -6.71
N SER A 45 -2.20 8.34 -5.79
CA SER A 45 -1.75 9.33 -4.81
C SER A 45 -1.00 10.49 -5.45
N LEU A 46 -0.13 10.22 -6.44
CA LEU A 46 0.55 11.28 -7.19
C LEU A 46 -0.41 12.18 -7.96
N ALA A 47 -1.46 11.62 -8.56
CA ALA A 47 -2.46 12.43 -9.25
C ALA A 47 -3.16 13.40 -8.28
N VAL A 48 -3.45 12.96 -7.06
CA VAL A 48 -4.01 13.82 -6.01
C VAL A 48 -3.01 14.88 -5.59
N VAL A 49 -1.75 14.51 -5.31
CA VAL A 49 -0.67 15.44 -4.93
C VAL A 49 -0.46 16.51 -6.00
N ASN A 50 -0.38 16.11 -7.27
CA ASN A 50 -0.25 17.04 -8.39
C ASN A 50 -1.47 17.95 -8.58
N ARG A 51 -2.67 17.52 -8.15
CA ARG A 51 -3.87 18.36 -8.24
C ARG A 51 -3.94 19.42 -7.13
N ILE A 52 -3.44 19.10 -5.95
CA ILE A 52 -3.44 20.02 -4.79
C ILE A 52 -2.22 20.94 -4.76
N ALA A 53 -1.14 20.58 -5.47
CA ALA A 53 0.10 21.34 -5.46
C ALA A 53 -0.01 22.67 -6.20
N PRO A 54 0.43 23.80 -5.61
CA PRO A 54 0.54 25.10 -6.27
C PRO A 54 1.52 25.06 -7.45
N ASP A 55 1.18 25.69 -8.58
CA ASP A 55 1.95 25.61 -9.83
C ASP A 55 3.41 26.08 -9.68
N ASP A 56 3.67 27.03 -8.79
CA ASP A 56 4.99 27.57 -8.44
C ASP A 56 5.83 26.63 -7.55
N ARG A 57 5.21 25.70 -6.82
CA ARG A 57 5.88 24.80 -5.85
C ARG A 57 5.60 23.31 -6.05
N ARG A 58 5.06 22.91 -7.20
CA ARG A 58 4.78 21.51 -7.56
C ARG A 58 5.96 20.57 -7.27
N ALA A 59 7.18 20.94 -7.67
CA ALA A 59 8.36 20.12 -7.46
C ALA A 59 8.70 19.89 -5.97
N GLU A 60 8.52 20.91 -5.12
CA GLU A 60 8.76 20.83 -3.68
C GLU A 60 7.76 19.91 -2.98
N VAL A 61 6.47 20.04 -3.34
CA VAL A 61 5.39 19.19 -2.80
C VAL A 61 5.57 17.73 -3.22
N VAL A 62 5.91 17.47 -4.49
CA VAL A 62 6.18 16.11 -4.98
C VAL A 62 7.42 15.51 -4.31
N SER A 63 8.47 16.30 -4.07
CA SER A 63 9.67 15.84 -3.36
C SER A 63 9.34 15.42 -1.92
N SER A 64 8.57 16.24 -1.21
CA SER A 64 8.10 15.93 0.15
C SER A 64 7.23 14.67 0.18
N TYR A 65 6.36 14.50 -0.82
CA TYR A 65 5.57 13.28 -1.00
C TYR A 65 6.46 12.04 -1.20
N LEU A 66 7.48 12.13 -2.06
CA LEU A 66 8.41 11.01 -2.29
C LEU A 66 9.19 10.65 -1.03
N ILE A 67 9.66 11.65 -0.27
CA ILE A 67 10.36 11.41 1.01
C ILE A 67 9.44 10.63 1.96
N ALA A 68 8.20 11.07 2.15
CA ALA A 68 7.23 10.39 3.00
C ALA A 68 6.95 8.95 2.51
N MET A 69 6.82 8.77 1.20
CA MET A 69 6.61 7.45 0.60
C MET A 69 7.78 6.50 0.85
N TYR A 70 9.02 6.95 0.63
CA TYR A 70 10.20 6.14 0.84
C TYR A 70 10.41 5.81 2.32
N LEU A 71 10.17 6.77 3.22
CA LEU A 71 10.18 6.53 4.67
C LEU A 71 9.14 5.47 5.06
N GLY A 72 7.93 5.58 4.54
CA GLY A 72 6.85 4.62 4.76
C GLY A 72 7.17 3.21 4.24
N ASN A 73 8.02 3.07 3.21
CA ASN A 73 8.47 1.77 2.70
C ASN A 73 9.66 1.20 3.50
N SER A 74 10.64 2.04 3.85
CA SER A 74 11.87 1.62 4.52
C SER A 74 11.64 1.12 5.94
N LEU A 75 10.79 1.80 6.71
CA LEU A 75 10.50 1.44 8.11
C LEU A 75 9.97 -0.01 8.24
N PRO A 76 8.97 -0.44 7.45
CA PRO A 76 8.51 -1.83 7.43
C PRO A 76 9.61 -2.85 7.10
N ILE A 77 10.46 -2.55 6.11
CA ILE A 77 11.54 -3.45 5.66
C ILE A 77 12.57 -3.67 6.78
N ILE A 78 12.96 -2.60 7.46
CA ILE A 78 13.87 -2.67 8.61
C ILE A 78 13.23 -3.50 9.73
N GLY A 79 11.94 -3.29 9.99
CA GLY A 79 11.17 -4.05 10.98
C GLY A 79 11.15 -5.56 10.69
N ILE A 80 10.93 -5.97 9.43
CA ILE A 80 11.02 -7.38 9.02
C ILE A 80 12.41 -7.92 9.31
N GLY A 81 13.47 -7.21 8.88
CA GLY A 81 14.85 -7.68 9.03
C GLY A 81 15.22 -7.94 10.50
N LEU A 82 14.89 -7.01 11.38
CA LEU A 82 15.12 -7.15 12.83
C LEU A 82 14.30 -8.28 13.46
N LEU A 83 13.08 -8.50 12.97
CA LEU A 83 12.20 -9.54 13.49
C LEU A 83 12.60 -10.94 12.98
N ALA A 84 13.03 -11.03 11.72
CA ALA A 84 13.52 -12.26 11.11
C ALA A 84 14.79 -12.77 11.81
N ASP A 85 15.68 -11.86 12.22
CA ASP A 85 16.91 -12.20 12.94
C ASP A 85 16.65 -12.84 14.32
N ARG A 86 15.56 -12.45 14.99
CA ARG A 86 15.23 -12.97 16.34
C ARG A 86 14.22 -14.10 16.37
N ALA A 87 13.22 -14.08 15.49
CA ALA A 87 12.07 -15.00 15.53
C ALA A 87 12.03 -15.96 14.33
N GLY A 88 12.92 -15.79 13.35
CA GLY A 88 12.89 -16.51 12.08
C GLY A 88 11.99 -15.85 11.02
N SER A 89 12.17 -16.26 9.76
CA SER A 89 11.57 -15.61 8.58
C SER A 89 10.04 -15.69 8.54
N MET A 90 9.49 -16.86 8.89
CA MET A 90 8.05 -17.13 8.82
C MET A 90 7.21 -16.19 9.70
N PRO A 91 7.45 -16.05 11.02
CA PRO A 91 6.69 -15.12 11.85
C PRO A 91 6.93 -13.66 11.46
N ALA A 92 8.11 -13.30 10.96
CA ALA A 92 8.39 -11.95 10.49
C ALA A 92 7.51 -11.57 9.28
N HIS A 93 7.38 -12.47 8.31
CA HIS A 93 6.51 -12.29 7.13
C HIS A 93 5.03 -12.20 7.53
N LEU A 94 4.57 -13.01 8.48
CA LEU A 94 3.17 -12.99 8.94
C LEU A 94 2.81 -11.70 9.69
N VAL A 95 3.66 -11.26 10.63
CA VAL A 95 3.45 -10.00 11.35
C VAL A 95 3.41 -8.83 10.37
N PHE A 96 4.34 -8.83 9.40
CA PHE A 96 4.37 -7.81 8.37
C PHE A 96 3.10 -7.78 7.51
N ALA A 97 2.70 -8.94 6.99
CA ALA A 97 1.49 -9.05 6.19
C ALA A 97 0.27 -8.58 6.99
N GLY A 98 0.19 -8.91 8.28
CA GLY A 98 -0.86 -8.43 9.19
C GLY A 98 -0.86 -6.92 9.37
N VAL A 99 0.30 -6.30 9.60
CA VAL A 99 0.42 -4.83 9.72
C VAL A 99 -0.01 -4.13 8.43
N ILE A 100 0.46 -4.60 7.28
CA ILE A 100 0.08 -4.03 5.98
C ILE A 100 -1.41 -4.22 5.71
N ALA A 101 -1.98 -5.38 6.02
CA ALA A 101 -3.41 -5.64 5.90
C ALA A 101 -4.23 -4.70 6.80
N ALA A 102 -3.80 -4.47 8.04
CA ALA A 102 -4.47 -3.55 8.96
C ALA A 102 -4.42 -2.09 8.46
N ILE A 103 -3.25 -1.64 7.97
CA ILE A 103 -3.11 -0.30 7.38
C ILE A 103 -4.01 -0.18 6.14
N ALA A 104 -4.03 -1.19 5.27
CA ALA A 104 -4.88 -1.21 4.08
C ALA A 104 -6.37 -1.19 4.45
N ALA A 105 -6.79 -1.93 5.49
CA ALA A 105 -8.16 -1.93 6.01
C ALA A 105 -8.56 -0.54 6.54
N ALA A 106 -7.70 0.08 7.35
CA ALA A 106 -7.94 1.41 7.89
C ALA A 106 -8.05 2.45 6.77
N ALA A 107 -7.13 2.41 5.80
CA ALA A 107 -7.15 3.29 4.64
C ALA A 107 -8.38 3.07 3.74
N LEU A 108 -8.85 1.82 3.59
CA LEU A 108 -10.10 1.51 2.90
C LEU A 108 -11.28 2.12 3.62
N GLY A 109 -11.34 1.96 4.95
CA GLY A 109 -12.39 2.54 5.79
C GLY A 109 -12.50 4.06 5.61
N VAL A 110 -11.37 4.77 5.75
CA VAL A 110 -11.30 6.23 5.56
C VAL A 110 -11.62 6.63 4.10
N GLY A 111 -11.15 5.86 3.12
CA GLY A 111 -11.43 6.11 1.72
C GLY A 111 -12.92 6.00 1.38
N MET A 112 -13.60 4.99 1.92
CA MET A 112 -15.04 4.78 1.73
C MET A 112 -15.87 5.88 2.41
N THR A 113 -15.52 6.31 3.62
CA THR A 113 -16.23 7.41 4.29
C THR A 113 -16.07 8.74 3.54
N THR A 114 -14.87 9.02 3.03
CA THR A 114 -14.60 10.22 2.24
C THR A 114 -15.35 10.21 0.90
N ALA A 115 -15.40 9.07 0.21
CA ALA A 115 -16.16 8.91 -1.03
C ALA A 115 -17.68 9.08 -0.83
N SER A 116 -18.21 8.52 0.27
CA SER A 116 -19.61 8.71 0.67
C SER A 116 -19.96 10.18 0.98
N ASN A 117 -19.03 10.92 1.60
CA ASN A 117 -19.26 12.32 1.94
C ASN A 117 -19.26 13.23 0.70
N ASN A 118 -18.41 12.94 -0.29
CA ASN A 118 -18.36 13.72 -1.53
C ASN A 118 -19.61 13.52 -2.40
N GLY A 119 -20.16 12.30 -2.47
CA GLY A 119 -21.39 12.02 -3.22
C GLY A 119 -22.65 12.68 -2.64
N ARG A 120 -22.67 12.99 -1.34
CA ARG A 120 -23.74 13.76 -0.69
C ARG A 120 -23.69 15.26 -1.01
N ALA A 121 -22.51 15.82 -1.25
CA ALA A 121 -22.33 17.23 -1.58
C ALA A 121 -22.72 17.57 -3.02
N ASP A 122 -22.51 16.63 -3.96
CA ASP A 122 -22.86 16.79 -5.37
C ASP A 122 -24.38 16.65 -5.63
N GLY A 123 -25.12 15.94 -4.78
CA GLY A 123 -26.59 15.79 -4.89
C GLY A 123 -27.42 16.95 -4.32
N LEU A 124 -26.77 17.98 -3.77
CA LEU A 124 -27.39 19.19 -3.23
C LEU A 124 -27.16 20.43 -4.12
N ARG A 125 -26.63 20.23 -5.34
CA ARG A 125 -26.39 21.27 -6.34
C ARG A 125 -27.25 21.07 -7.58
#